data_AF-A0AAV4A8Y7-F1
#
_entry.id   AF-A0AAV4A8Y7-F1
#
_cell.length_a   1.000
_cell.length_b   1.000
_cell.length_c   1.000
_cell.angle_alpha   90.00
_cell.angle_beta   90.00
_cell.angle_gamma   90.00
#
_symmetry.space_group_name_H-M   'P 1'
#
loop_
_entity.id
_entity.type
_entity.pdbx_description
1 polymer ?
#
loop_
_entity_poly.entity_id
_entity_poly.type
_entity_poly.pdbx_seq_one_letter_code
_entity_poly.pdbx_strand_id
1 'polypeptide(L)'
;MREAHKKKAVQHRIHPNRQAYDAVVVLKGKENQKAKHGGISFDVILKPAQRENSSPIQLSPREVKKRELSQEQINNKLKRAEERRSLIEQERLEQLAKERQKALEVMNKAQCDSEKFSQKTKEKLRRSMEIRRENREQQIKALQERLREHSLKVQEVQNAGEEMVKEFEAKSEEKLSKKMETYEENRQNQLRGMLAKLKEHAEHISEVCAASENRSQISDELNEQLVQKMENALRNREEQLFALQERMAERDNRIKEAQRKREISECGDGDIKAL
;
A
#
# COMPACT_ATOMS: atom_id res chain seq x y z
N MET A 1 -25.10 -82.17 42.14
CA MET A 1 -24.52 -83.25 42.98
C MET A 1 -24.72 -82.88 44.45
N ARG A 2 -25.74 -83.41 45.13
CA ARG A 2 -25.88 -83.31 46.59
C ARG A 2 -26.04 -84.75 47.10
N GLU A 3 -25.00 -85.22 47.78
CA GLU A 3 -24.87 -86.58 48.30
C GLU A 3 -25.83 -86.83 49.47
N ALA A 4 -26.53 -87.96 49.43
CA ALA A 4 -27.36 -88.45 50.52
C ALA A 4 -26.51 -89.31 51.47
N HIS A 5 -26.29 -88.83 52.69
CA HIS A 5 -25.62 -89.58 53.75
C HIS A 5 -26.53 -90.70 54.28
N LYS A 6 -26.11 -91.96 54.08
CA LYS A 6 -26.73 -93.15 54.68
C LYS A 6 -26.43 -93.19 56.18
N LYS A 7 -27.46 -93.28 57.02
CA LYS A 7 -27.37 -93.44 58.48
C LYS A 7 -26.77 -94.81 58.81
N LYS A 8 -25.66 -94.83 59.56
CA LYS A 8 -25.06 -96.05 60.12
C LYS A 8 -25.92 -96.58 61.27
N ALA A 9 -26.28 -97.86 61.21
CA ALA A 9 -26.99 -98.56 62.28
C ALA A 9 -26.05 -98.81 63.47
N VAL A 10 -26.44 -98.33 64.65
CA VAL A 10 -25.72 -98.52 65.92
C VAL A 10 -26.12 -99.89 66.48
N GLN A 11 -25.16 -100.80 66.64
CA GLN A 11 -25.39 -102.05 67.36
C GLN A 11 -25.40 -101.79 68.87
N HIS A 12 -26.49 -102.16 69.55
CA HIS A 12 -26.56 -102.13 71.00
C HIS A 12 -25.84 -103.35 71.58
N ARG A 13 -24.79 -103.10 72.39
CA ARG A 13 -24.12 -104.12 73.20
C ARG A 13 -25.06 -104.59 74.31
N ILE A 14 -25.29 -105.90 74.40
CA ILE A 14 -26.01 -106.53 75.50
C ILE A 14 -24.98 -107.00 76.52
N HIS A 15 -25.06 -106.50 77.76
CA HIS A 15 -24.17 -106.86 78.88
C HIS A 15 -24.52 -108.27 79.39
N PRO A 16 -23.55 -109.14 79.73
CA PRO A 16 -23.77 -110.58 79.88
C PRO A 16 -24.30 -111.01 81.25
N ASN A 17 -24.90 -110.11 82.06
CA ASN A 17 -25.35 -110.48 83.41
C ASN A 17 -26.80 -110.04 83.68
N ARG A 18 -27.73 -110.64 82.93
CA ARG A 18 -29.17 -110.43 83.09
C ARG A 18 -29.77 -111.63 83.84
N GLN A 19 -29.72 -111.61 85.17
CA GLN A 19 -30.51 -112.51 86.01
C GLN A 19 -31.97 -112.06 85.98
N ALA A 20 -32.87 -112.99 85.62
CA ALA A 20 -34.31 -112.76 85.69
C ALA A 20 -34.76 -112.85 87.15
N TYR A 21 -35.27 -111.74 87.68
CA TYR A 21 -36.06 -111.75 88.91
C TYR A 21 -37.54 -111.66 88.50
N ASP A 22 -38.30 -112.71 88.78
CA ASP A 22 -39.76 -112.73 88.62
C ASP A 22 -40.38 -111.90 89.74
N ALA A 23 -40.70 -110.64 89.47
CA ALA A 23 -41.48 -109.80 90.37
C ALA A 23 -42.97 -109.88 89.98
N VAL A 24 -43.76 -110.58 90.82
CA VAL A 24 -45.22 -110.58 90.71
C VAL A 24 -45.75 -109.23 91.22
N VAL A 25 -46.17 -108.36 90.30
CA VAL A 25 -46.80 -107.08 90.65
C VAL A 25 -48.30 -107.30 90.83
N VAL A 26 -48.77 -107.27 92.09
CA VAL A 26 -50.20 -107.28 92.43
C VAL A 26 -50.77 -105.87 92.21
N LEU A 27 -51.64 -105.73 91.21
CA LEU A 27 -52.32 -104.48 90.86
C LEU A 27 -53.48 -104.17 91.80
N LYS A 28 -53.41 -103.03 92.50
CA LYS A 28 -54.52 -102.45 93.27
C LYS A 28 -54.54 -100.93 93.09
N GLY A 29 -55.33 -100.38 92.16
CA GLY A 29 -55.59 -98.93 92.13
C GLY A 29 -56.13 -98.28 90.85
N LYS A 30 -57.37 -97.76 90.99
CA LYS A 30 -58.12 -96.68 90.28
C LYS A 30 -57.94 -96.48 88.77
N GLU A 31 -58.99 -96.88 88.04
CA GLU A 31 -59.21 -96.61 86.62
C GLU A 31 -59.53 -95.12 86.37
N ASN A 32 -58.67 -94.41 85.64
CA ASN A 32 -58.98 -93.06 85.13
C ASN A 32 -59.77 -93.20 83.83
N GLN A 33 -61.10 -93.02 83.93
CA GLN A 33 -62.02 -93.13 82.80
C GLN A 33 -61.90 -91.93 81.84
N LYS A 34 -60.96 -92.02 80.89
CA LYS A 34 -61.15 -91.45 79.54
C LYS A 34 -60.57 -92.44 78.52
N ALA A 35 -61.39 -93.40 78.12
CA ALA A 35 -61.07 -94.32 77.04
C ALA A 35 -60.86 -93.54 75.74
N LYS A 36 -59.62 -93.46 75.26
CA LYS A 36 -59.33 -93.18 73.85
C LYS A 36 -59.18 -94.51 73.13
N HIS A 37 -59.72 -94.59 71.92
CA HIS A 37 -59.73 -95.80 71.10
C HIS A 37 -58.27 -96.23 70.83
N GLY A 38 -57.78 -97.25 71.55
CA GLY A 38 -56.44 -97.82 71.34
C GLY A 38 -55.54 -98.04 72.57
N GLY A 39 -55.98 -97.79 73.81
CA GLY A 39 -55.20 -98.20 75.00
C GLY A 39 -55.70 -97.64 76.34
N ILE A 40 -55.44 -98.37 77.42
CA ILE A 40 -55.73 -97.96 78.80
C ILE A 40 -54.45 -97.40 79.42
N SER A 41 -54.50 -96.16 79.92
CA SER A 41 -53.42 -95.55 80.71
C SER A 41 -53.79 -95.55 82.19
N PHE A 42 -52.89 -96.01 83.05
CA PHE A 42 -53.05 -95.97 84.50
C PHE A 42 -51.84 -95.27 85.14
N ASP A 43 -52.11 -94.43 86.14
CA ASP A 43 -51.07 -93.78 86.93
C ASP A 43 -50.64 -94.71 88.07
N VAL A 44 -49.36 -95.11 88.08
CA VAL A 44 -48.78 -95.93 89.15
C VAL A 44 -48.06 -95.01 90.13
N ILE A 45 -48.66 -94.79 91.31
CA ILE A 45 -48.04 -94.04 92.39
C ILE A 45 -47.46 -95.04 93.40
N LEU A 46 -46.14 -95.26 93.36
CA LEU A 46 -45.44 -96.17 94.27
C LEU A 46 -45.25 -95.60 95.69
N LYS A 47 -45.26 -94.26 95.82
CA LYS A 47 -45.27 -93.52 97.09
C LYS A 47 -45.87 -92.13 96.86
N PRO A 48 -46.85 -91.66 97.66
CA PRO A 48 -47.41 -90.32 97.48
C PRO A 48 -46.37 -89.23 97.78
N ALA A 49 -46.40 -88.14 97.00
CA ALA A 49 -45.45 -87.04 97.14
C ALA A 49 -45.63 -86.33 98.51
N GLN A 50 -44.55 -86.17 99.28
CA GLN A 50 -44.60 -85.60 100.65
C GLN A 50 -44.74 -84.06 100.70
N ARG A 51 -45.00 -83.36 99.58
CA ARG A 51 -45.25 -81.92 99.55
C ARG A 51 -46.45 -81.61 98.67
N GLU A 52 -47.48 -81.00 99.24
CA GLU A 52 -48.72 -80.63 98.52
C GLU A 52 -48.66 -79.31 97.74
N ASN A 53 -47.54 -78.58 97.75
CA ASN A 53 -47.42 -77.32 97.01
C ASN A 53 -46.10 -77.26 96.23
N SER A 54 -46.14 -77.59 94.93
CA SER A 54 -45.05 -77.30 94.00
C SER A 54 -45.51 -76.27 92.96
N SER A 55 -45.29 -74.99 93.26
CA SER A 55 -45.16 -73.98 92.21
C SER A 55 -43.91 -74.29 91.38
N PRO A 56 -43.99 -74.40 90.04
CA PRO A 56 -42.82 -74.71 89.23
C PRO A 56 -41.84 -73.53 89.28
N ILE A 57 -40.57 -73.86 89.53
CA ILE A 57 -39.43 -72.95 89.42
C ILE A 57 -39.44 -72.34 88.01
N GLN A 58 -39.68 -71.03 87.91
CA GLN A 58 -39.66 -70.33 86.62
C GLN A 58 -38.20 -70.15 86.15
N LEU A 59 -37.73 -71.08 85.31
CA LEU A 59 -36.45 -71.01 84.61
C LEU A 59 -36.53 -70.21 83.29
N SER A 60 -37.48 -69.29 83.16
CA SER A 60 -37.62 -68.43 81.99
C SER A 60 -37.69 -66.95 82.40
N PRO A 61 -37.15 -66.02 81.57
CA PRO A 61 -37.17 -64.61 81.91
C PRO A 61 -38.59 -64.16 82.25
N ARG A 62 -38.74 -63.64 83.47
CA ARG A 62 -39.92 -62.96 84.02
C ARG A 62 -40.68 -62.30 82.89
N GLU A 63 -41.94 -62.69 82.68
CA GLU A 63 -42.85 -62.03 81.75
C GLU A 63 -42.87 -60.54 82.08
N VAL A 64 -42.03 -59.78 81.37
CA VAL A 64 -42.20 -58.34 81.24
C VAL A 64 -43.56 -58.26 80.60
N LYS A 65 -44.60 -57.94 81.39
CA LYS A 65 -45.95 -57.65 80.89
C LYS A 65 -45.76 -56.88 79.60
N LYS A 66 -46.02 -57.53 78.47
CA LYS A 66 -45.71 -56.99 77.15
C LYS A 66 -46.45 -55.66 77.11
N ARG A 67 -45.75 -54.52 77.20
CA ARG A 67 -46.36 -53.25 76.84
C ARG A 67 -46.83 -53.48 75.42
N GLU A 68 -48.14 -53.53 75.22
CA GLU A 68 -48.73 -53.75 73.91
C GLU A 68 -48.22 -52.62 73.02
N LEU A 69 -47.30 -52.95 72.13
CA LEU A 69 -46.77 -52.00 71.17
C LEU A 69 -47.96 -51.61 70.29
N SER A 70 -48.40 -50.36 70.39
CA SER A 70 -49.44 -49.83 69.52
C SER A 70 -49.06 -50.07 68.06
N GLN A 71 -50.04 -50.37 67.21
CA GLN A 71 -49.83 -50.63 65.78
C GLN A 71 -49.00 -49.51 65.12
N GLU A 72 -49.18 -48.27 65.58
CA GLU A 72 -48.41 -47.12 65.13
C GLU A 72 -46.91 -47.23 65.47
N GLN A 73 -46.56 -47.71 66.68
CA GLN A 73 -45.17 -47.90 67.10
C GLN A 73 -44.48 -49.02 66.32
N ILE A 74 -45.20 -50.07 65.94
CA ILE A 74 -44.69 -51.16 65.09
C ILE A 74 -44.43 -50.63 63.67
N ASN A 75 -45.40 -49.92 63.09
CA ASN A 75 -45.27 -49.31 61.76
C ASN A 75 -44.10 -48.31 61.72
N ASN A 76 -43.93 -47.51 62.77
CA ASN A 76 -42.84 -46.52 62.85
C ASN A 76 -41.46 -47.21 62.94
N LYS A 77 -41.33 -48.35 63.63
CA LYS A 77 -40.10 -49.15 63.63
C LYS A 77 -39.78 -49.76 62.26
N LEU A 78 -40.80 -50.22 61.53
CA LEU A 78 -40.62 -50.74 60.17
C LEU A 78 -40.22 -49.63 59.20
N LYS A 79 -40.89 -48.47 59.23
CA LYS A 79 -40.54 -47.29 58.43
C LYS A 79 -39.09 -46.86 58.68
N ARG A 80 -38.66 -46.74 59.94
CA ARG A 80 -37.25 -46.42 60.26
C ARG A 80 -36.25 -47.47 59.75
N ALA A 81 -36.63 -48.75 59.72
CA ALA A 81 -35.77 -49.79 59.14
C ALA A 81 -35.68 -49.67 57.62
N GLU A 82 -36.79 -49.35 56.95
CA GLU A 82 -36.87 -49.11 55.52
C GLU A 82 -36.11 -47.84 55.11
N GLU A 83 -36.27 -46.74 55.83
CA GLU A 83 -35.50 -45.50 55.64
C GLU A 83 -34.00 -45.75 55.77
N ARG A 84 -33.55 -46.51 56.78
CA ARG A 84 -32.13 -46.89 56.88
C ARG A 84 -31.65 -47.71 55.69
N ARG A 85 -32.46 -48.67 55.22
CA ARG A 85 -32.13 -49.47 54.04
C ARG A 85 -32.03 -48.59 52.80
N SER A 86 -32.99 -47.68 52.61
CA SER A 86 -33.04 -46.75 51.50
C SER A 86 -31.85 -45.78 51.51
N LEU A 87 -31.47 -45.25 52.68
CA LEU A 87 -30.31 -44.36 52.81
C LEU A 87 -28.99 -45.08 52.45
N ILE A 88 -28.80 -46.31 52.92
CA ILE A 88 -27.61 -47.11 52.58
C ILE A 88 -27.56 -47.42 51.08
N GLU A 89 -28.72 -47.73 50.49
CA GLU A 89 -28.83 -47.98 49.04
C GLU A 89 -28.55 -46.71 48.23
N GLN A 90 -29.09 -45.57 48.65
CA GLN A 90 -28.83 -44.27 48.03
C GLN A 90 -27.35 -43.89 48.13
N GLU A 91 -26.73 -44.01 49.31
CA GLU A 91 -25.31 -43.71 49.50
C GLU A 91 -24.43 -44.59 48.58
N ARG A 92 -24.77 -45.89 48.46
CA ARG A 92 -24.08 -46.80 47.55
C ARG A 92 -24.24 -46.38 46.08
N LEU A 93 -25.44 -45.96 45.67
CA LEU A 93 -25.70 -45.46 44.31
C LEU A 93 -24.94 -44.15 44.05
N GLU A 94 -24.88 -43.24 45.01
CA GLU A 94 -24.12 -42.00 44.92
C GLU A 94 -22.61 -42.25 44.79
N GLN A 95 -22.05 -43.21 45.54
CA GLN A 95 -20.65 -43.62 45.40
C GLN A 95 -20.37 -44.18 44.00
N LEU A 96 -21.23 -45.07 43.50
CA LEU A 96 -21.12 -45.60 42.13
C LEU A 96 -21.24 -44.51 41.06
N ALA A 97 -22.12 -43.53 41.26
CA ALA A 97 -22.26 -42.38 40.35
C ALA A 97 -21.00 -41.51 40.36
N LYS A 98 -20.41 -41.23 41.54
CA LYS A 98 -19.13 -40.51 41.67
C LYS A 98 -17.98 -41.23 40.98
N GLU A 99 -17.88 -42.56 41.12
CA GLU A 99 -16.87 -43.36 40.44
C GLU A 99 -17.03 -43.32 38.90
N ARG A 100 -18.26 -43.43 38.41
CA ARG A 100 -18.57 -43.30 36.97
C ARG A 100 -18.21 -41.91 36.44
N GLN A 101 -18.57 -40.85 37.18
CA GLN A 101 -18.23 -39.48 36.79
C GLN A 101 -16.72 -39.28 36.73
N LYS A 102 -15.98 -39.74 37.73
CA LYS A 102 -14.51 -39.65 37.75
C LYS A 102 -13.88 -40.40 36.56
N ALA A 103 -14.41 -41.56 36.19
CA ALA A 103 -13.94 -42.30 35.01
C ALA A 103 -14.13 -41.49 33.71
N LEU A 104 -15.30 -40.85 33.55
CA LEU A 104 -15.58 -39.98 32.40
C LEU A 104 -14.68 -38.73 32.39
N GLU A 105 -14.45 -38.10 33.54
CA GLU A 105 -13.56 -36.94 33.66
C GLU A 105 -12.12 -37.29 33.28
N VAL A 106 -11.61 -38.45 33.71
CA VAL A 106 -10.28 -38.92 33.34
C VAL A 106 -10.19 -39.17 31.82
N MET A 107 -11.21 -39.81 31.23
CA MET A 107 -11.25 -40.04 29.78
C MET A 107 -11.29 -38.72 29.00
N ASN A 108 -12.17 -37.80 29.37
CA ASN A 108 -12.29 -36.48 28.73
C ASN A 108 -11.00 -35.66 28.89
N LYS A 109 -10.35 -35.73 30.05
CA LYS A 109 -9.07 -35.05 30.27
C LYS A 109 -7.97 -35.62 29.37
N ALA A 110 -7.88 -36.95 29.25
CA ALA A 110 -6.92 -37.59 28.35
C ALA A 110 -7.15 -37.20 26.88
N GLN A 111 -8.41 -37.13 26.44
CA GLN A 111 -8.76 -36.65 25.10
C GLN A 111 -8.38 -35.17 24.90
N CYS A 112 -8.75 -34.31 25.84
CA CYS A 112 -8.45 -32.88 25.80
C CYS A 112 -6.93 -32.61 25.76
N ASP A 113 -6.15 -33.35 26.53
CA ASP A 113 -4.68 -33.18 26.54
C ASP A 113 -4.05 -33.69 25.23
N SER A 114 -4.58 -34.76 24.65
CA SER A 114 -4.19 -35.24 23.30
C SER A 114 -4.49 -34.19 22.22
N GLU A 115 -5.68 -33.59 22.26
CA GLU A 115 -6.06 -32.52 21.33
C GLU A 115 -5.18 -31.27 21.48
N LYS A 116 -4.93 -30.83 22.72
CA LYS A 116 -4.00 -29.71 23.01
C LYS A 116 -2.60 -29.99 22.47
N PHE A 117 -2.10 -31.21 22.63
CA PHE A 117 -0.80 -31.59 22.09
C PHE A 117 -0.77 -31.52 20.57
N SER A 118 -1.81 -32.05 19.91
CA SER A 118 -1.97 -31.98 18.46
C SER A 118 -2.02 -30.53 17.96
N GLN A 119 -2.84 -29.68 18.60
CA GLN A 119 -2.95 -28.26 18.26
C GLN A 119 -1.63 -27.51 18.43
N LYS A 120 -0.95 -27.66 19.57
CA LYS A 120 0.35 -27.02 19.82
C LYS A 120 1.40 -27.47 18.80
N THR A 121 1.41 -28.74 18.45
CA THR A 121 2.36 -29.29 17.47
C THR A 121 2.09 -28.73 16.07
N LYS A 122 0.81 -28.66 15.66
CA LYS A 122 0.39 -28.06 14.39
C LYS A 122 0.76 -26.58 14.31
N GLU A 123 0.51 -25.81 15.37
CA GLU A 123 0.90 -24.39 15.42
C GLU A 123 2.41 -24.21 15.37
N LYS A 124 3.17 -25.02 16.13
CA LYS A 124 4.63 -24.96 16.11
C LYS A 124 5.19 -25.22 14.72
N LEU A 125 4.65 -26.23 14.02
CA LEU A 125 5.03 -26.51 12.63
C LEU A 125 4.66 -25.33 11.72
N ARG A 126 3.43 -24.79 11.84
CA ARG A 126 2.98 -23.64 11.05
C ARG A 126 3.92 -22.45 11.21
N ARG A 127 4.18 -22.04 12.46
CA ARG A 127 5.11 -20.95 12.78
C ARG A 127 6.51 -21.20 12.21
N SER A 128 7.04 -22.42 12.34
CA SER A 128 8.36 -22.76 11.81
C SER A 128 8.40 -22.66 10.27
N MET A 129 7.34 -23.08 9.59
CA MET A 129 7.24 -22.97 8.13
C MET A 129 7.09 -21.52 7.68
N GLU A 130 6.35 -20.72 8.43
CA GLU A 130 6.15 -19.28 8.18
C GLU A 130 7.47 -18.52 8.32
N ILE A 131 8.21 -18.72 9.41
CA ILE A 131 9.55 -18.13 9.61
C ILE A 131 10.51 -18.54 8.49
N ARG A 132 10.52 -19.83 8.09
CA ARG A 132 11.38 -20.27 6.97
C ARG A 132 11.00 -19.60 5.65
N ARG A 133 9.71 -19.43 5.40
CA ARG A 133 9.21 -18.75 4.21
C ARG A 133 9.64 -17.28 4.22
N GLU A 134 9.37 -16.57 5.32
CA GLU A 134 9.75 -15.16 5.48
C GLU A 134 11.25 -14.95 5.35
N ASN A 135 12.08 -15.78 5.98
CA ASN A 135 13.54 -15.71 5.85
C ASN A 135 13.99 -15.91 4.40
N ARG A 136 13.40 -16.87 3.69
CA ARG A 136 13.69 -17.10 2.26
C ARG A 136 13.27 -15.90 1.41
N GLU A 137 12.10 -15.34 1.67
CA GLU A 137 11.60 -14.15 0.97
C GLU A 137 12.48 -12.92 1.24
N GLN A 138 12.91 -12.71 2.49
CA GLN A 138 13.83 -11.64 2.85
C GLN A 138 15.18 -11.79 2.12
N GLN A 139 15.73 -13.01 2.06
CA GLN A 139 16.97 -13.27 1.33
C GLN A 139 16.83 -12.98 -0.16
N ILE A 140 15.71 -13.39 -0.77
CA ILE A 140 15.42 -13.12 -2.19
C ILE A 140 15.26 -11.62 -2.43
N LYS A 141 14.50 -10.91 -1.58
CA LYS A 141 14.34 -9.46 -1.68
C LYS A 141 15.67 -8.72 -1.58
N ALA A 142 16.51 -9.08 -0.61
CA ALA A 142 17.84 -8.49 -0.44
C ALA A 142 18.79 -8.77 -1.62
N LEU A 143 18.62 -9.89 -2.32
CA LEU A 143 19.36 -10.18 -3.56
C LEU A 143 18.82 -9.34 -4.73
N GLN A 144 17.50 -9.24 -4.87
CA GLN A 144 16.87 -8.43 -5.91
C GLN A 144 17.21 -6.95 -5.78
N GLU A 145 17.23 -6.42 -4.56
CA GLU A 145 17.62 -5.03 -4.27
C GLU A 145 19.07 -4.77 -4.67
N ARG A 146 20.02 -5.63 -4.25
CA ARG A 146 21.43 -5.53 -4.66
C ARG A 146 21.61 -5.60 -6.17
N LEU A 147 20.87 -6.47 -6.86
CA LEU A 147 20.92 -6.56 -8.32
C LEU A 147 20.35 -5.31 -8.99
N ARG A 148 19.27 -4.75 -8.45
CA ARG A 148 18.69 -3.50 -8.94
C ARG A 148 19.66 -2.33 -8.77
N GLU A 149 20.28 -2.18 -7.60
CA GLU A 149 21.30 -1.16 -7.34
C GLU A 149 22.49 -1.30 -8.29
N HIS A 150 22.98 -2.53 -8.49
CA HIS A 150 24.05 -2.79 -9.46
C HIS A 150 23.65 -2.39 -10.88
N SER A 151 22.43 -2.73 -11.32
CA SER A 151 21.93 -2.35 -12.64
C SER A 151 21.84 -0.83 -12.81
N LEU A 152 21.39 -0.11 -11.78
CA LEU A 152 21.38 1.36 -11.79
C LEU A 152 22.78 1.92 -11.89
N LYS A 153 23.74 1.36 -11.14
CA LYS A 153 25.15 1.79 -11.19
C LYS A 153 25.76 1.58 -12.57
N VAL A 154 25.48 0.46 -13.22
CA VAL A 154 25.94 0.19 -14.60
C VAL A 154 25.36 1.23 -15.55
N GLN A 155 24.07 1.54 -15.44
CA GLN A 155 23.41 2.54 -16.29
C GLN A 155 23.98 3.95 -16.05
N GLU A 156 24.24 4.34 -14.81
CA GLU A 156 24.91 5.61 -14.49
C GLU A 156 26.28 5.72 -15.17
N VAL A 157 27.09 4.65 -15.12
CA VAL A 157 28.41 4.62 -15.76
C VAL A 157 28.31 4.71 -17.27
N GLN A 158 27.32 4.04 -17.88
CA GLN A 158 27.06 4.12 -19.32
C GLN A 158 26.67 5.55 -19.73
N ASN A 159 25.70 6.15 -19.03
CA ASN A 159 25.26 7.51 -19.31
C ASN A 159 26.40 8.52 -19.15
N ALA A 160 27.20 8.41 -18.09
CA ALA A 160 28.37 9.27 -17.90
C ALA A 160 29.40 9.10 -19.02
N GLY A 161 29.61 7.87 -19.51
CA GLY A 161 30.45 7.61 -20.67
C GLY A 161 29.92 8.26 -21.96
N GLU A 162 28.63 8.14 -22.21
CA GLU A 162 27.97 8.77 -23.36
C GLU A 162 28.01 10.31 -23.29
N GLU A 163 27.79 10.90 -22.12
CA GLU A 163 27.90 12.35 -21.90
C GLU A 163 29.33 12.84 -22.18
N MET A 164 30.34 12.14 -21.69
CA MET A 164 31.75 12.46 -21.96
C MET A 164 32.09 12.42 -23.46
N VAL A 165 31.56 11.43 -24.19
CA VAL A 165 31.72 11.34 -25.65
C VAL A 165 31.05 12.52 -26.35
N LYS A 166 29.79 12.83 -26.01
CA LYS A 166 29.05 13.96 -26.59
C LYS A 166 29.75 15.29 -26.31
N GLU A 167 30.25 15.50 -25.10
CA GLU A 167 31.02 16.71 -24.78
C GLU A 167 32.30 16.82 -25.62
N PHE A 168 33.00 15.70 -25.81
CA PHE A 168 34.21 15.68 -26.61
C PHE A 168 33.92 15.96 -28.09
N GLU A 169 32.86 15.37 -28.63
CA GLU A 169 32.37 15.63 -29.99
C GLU A 169 32.01 17.10 -30.17
N ALA A 170 31.20 17.68 -29.27
CA ALA A 170 30.83 19.10 -29.32
C ALA A 170 32.06 20.03 -29.25
N LYS A 171 33.04 19.73 -28.38
CA LYS A 171 34.31 20.48 -28.31
C LYS A 171 35.12 20.36 -29.60
N SER A 172 35.08 19.21 -30.27
CA SER A 172 35.76 18.98 -31.54
C SER A 172 35.09 19.75 -32.69
N GLU A 173 33.75 19.69 -32.75
CA GLU A 173 32.93 20.44 -33.71
C GLU A 173 33.09 21.95 -33.55
N GLU A 174 33.08 22.46 -32.32
CA GLU A 174 33.31 23.89 -32.05
C GLU A 174 34.69 24.33 -32.55
N LYS A 175 35.74 23.53 -32.29
CA LYS A 175 37.09 23.81 -32.80
C LYS A 175 37.14 23.82 -34.32
N LEU A 176 36.48 22.86 -34.96
CA LEU A 176 36.41 22.80 -36.42
C LEU A 176 35.66 24.02 -36.97
N SER A 177 34.50 24.37 -36.39
CA SER A 177 33.69 25.52 -36.78
C SER A 177 34.48 26.83 -36.66
N LYS A 178 35.12 27.09 -35.52
CA LYS A 178 35.97 28.28 -35.34
C LYS A 178 37.09 28.35 -36.37
N LYS A 179 37.71 27.21 -36.68
CA LYS A 179 38.75 27.15 -37.70
C LYS A 179 38.19 27.51 -39.08
N MET A 180 37.03 26.99 -39.45
CA MET A 180 36.36 27.32 -40.71
C MET A 180 35.98 28.81 -40.79
N GLU A 181 35.42 29.35 -39.72
CA GLU A 181 35.06 30.77 -39.61
C GLU A 181 36.28 31.68 -39.82
N THR A 182 37.41 31.38 -39.16
CA THR A 182 38.64 32.16 -39.37
C THR A 182 39.18 32.08 -40.79
N TYR A 183 39.08 30.93 -41.47
CA TYR A 183 39.47 30.82 -42.88
C TYR A 183 38.56 31.67 -43.78
N GLU A 184 37.26 31.65 -43.53
CA GLU A 184 36.29 32.45 -44.27
C GLU A 184 36.50 33.95 -44.04
N GLU A 185 36.68 34.37 -42.80
CA GLU A 185 36.95 35.77 -42.45
C GLU A 185 38.25 36.26 -43.12
N ASN A 186 39.31 35.46 -43.08
CA ASN A 186 40.58 35.79 -43.75
C ASN A 186 40.38 35.95 -45.27
N ARG A 187 39.65 35.03 -45.90
CA ARG A 187 39.33 35.13 -47.34
C ARG A 187 38.49 36.37 -47.65
N GLN A 188 37.48 36.65 -46.84
CA GLN A 188 36.64 37.84 -46.99
C GLN A 188 37.44 39.13 -46.82
N ASN A 189 38.33 39.19 -45.84
CA ASN A 189 39.20 40.35 -45.60
C ASN A 189 40.17 40.58 -46.77
N GLN A 190 40.74 39.52 -47.34
CA GLN A 190 41.56 39.62 -48.55
C GLN A 190 40.76 40.18 -49.74
N LEU A 191 39.56 39.66 -49.98
CA LEU A 191 38.67 40.15 -51.04
C LEU A 191 38.26 41.62 -50.80
N ARG A 192 37.90 41.96 -49.57
CA ARG A 192 37.53 43.32 -49.17
C ARG A 192 38.68 44.30 -49.38
N GLY A 193 39.91 43.89 -49.06
CA GLY A 193 41.11 44.69 -49.30
C GLY A 193 41.37 44.95 -50.79
N MET A 194 41.17 43.94 -51.65
CA MET A 194 41.29 44.13 -53.11
C MET A 194 40.20 45.06 -53.65
N LEU A 195 38.94 44.87 -53.20
CA LEU A 195 37.82 45.73 -53.60
C LEU A 195 38.00 47.18 -53.14
N ALA A 196 38.54 47.41 -51.94
CA ALA A 196 38.84 48.74 -51.43
C ALA A 196 39.85 49.47 -52.33
N LYS A 197 40.97 48.79 -52.68
CA LYS A 197 41.98 49.36 -53.60
C LYS A 197 41.40 49.68 -54.98
N LEU A 198 40.54 48.80 -55.51
CA LEU A 198 39.87 49.05 -56.79
C LEU A 198 38.92 50.24 -56.71
N LYS A 199 38.21 50.39 -55.59
CA LYS A 199 37.32 51.53 -55.34
C LYS A 199 38.10 52.83 -55.21
N GLU A 200 39.18 52.85 -54.45
CA GLU A 200 40.09 54.00 -54.33
C GLU A 200 40.66 54.40 -55.70
N HIS A 201 41.07 53.43 -56.52
CA HIS A 201 41.55 53.72 -57.87
C HIS A 201 40.44 54.28 -58.77
N ALA A 202 39.22 53.75 -58.69
CA ALA A 202 38.08 54.28 -59.43
C ALA A 202 37.71 55.70 -58.98
N GLU A 203 37.76 55.99 -57.68
CA GLU A 203 37.57 57.33 -57.12
C GLU A 203 38.65 58.28 -57.62
N HIS A 204 39.92 57.86 -57.61
CA HIS A 204 41.02 58.68 -58.13
C HIS A 204 40.89 58.97 -59.63
N ILE A 205 40.48 57.98 -60.46
CA ILE A 205 40.17 58.24 -61.87
C ILE A 205 39.07 59.29 -61.99
N SER A 206 37.99 59.16 -61.21
CA SER A 206 36.89 60.12 -61.21
C SER A 206 37.36 61.53 -60.83
N GLU A 207 38.24 61.64 -59.83
CA GLU A 207 38.84 62.91 -59.42
C GLU A 207 39.68 63.54 -60.55
N VAL A 208 40.52 62.74 -61.22
CA VAL A 208 41.34 63.21 -62.35
C VAL A 208 40.48 63.63 -63.54
N CYS A 209 39.42 62.87 -63.86
CA CYS A 209 38.45 63.23 -64.90
C CYS A 209 37.76 64.55 -64.58
N ALA A 210 37.25 64.72 -63.35
CA ALA A 210 36.62 65.96 -62.91
C ALA A 210 37.61 67.14 -62.93
N ALA A 211 38.85 66.94 -62.51
CA ALA A 211 39.89 67.97 -62.59
C ALA A 211 40.21 68.38 -64.03
N SER A 212 40.21 67.42 -64.96
CA SER A 212 40.39 67.69 -66.40
C SER A 212 39.20 68.47 -66.99
N GLU A 213 37.97 68.10 -66.64
CA GLU A 213 36.76 68.81 -67.07
C GLU A 213 36.76 70.26 -66.58
N ASN A 214 37.10 70.48 -65.30
CA ASN A 214 37.23 71.83 -64.74
C ASN A 214 38.29 72.67 -65.49
N ARG A 215 39.41 72.06 -65.91
CA ARG A 215 40.43 72.76 -66.70
C ARG A 215 39.92 73.16 -68.08
N SER A 216 39.11 72.30 -68.72
CA SER A 216 38.44 72.64 -69.99
C SER A 216 37.49 73.81 -69.80
N GLN A 217 36.65 73.75 -68.76
CA GLN A 217 35.70 74.83 -68.44
C GLN A 217 36.40 76.17 -68.23
N ILE A 218 37.54 76.21 -67.52
CA ILE A 218 38.33 77.45 -67.37
C ILE A 218 38.83 77.98 -68.73
N SER A 219 39.23 77.09 -69.65
CA SER A 219 39.65 77.51 -71.00
C SER A 219 38.49 78.03 -71.83
N ASP A 220 37.32 77.39 -71.71
CA ASP A 220 36.09 77.80 -72.39
C ASP A 220 35.62 79.16 -71.86
N GLU A 221 35.66 79.38 -70.54
CA GLU A 221 35.39 80.67 -69.89
C GLU A 221 36.34 81.77 -70.38
N LEU A 222 37.64 81.48 -70.50
CA LEU A 222 38.62 82.45 -71.00
C LEU A 222 38.35 82.83 -72.46
N ASN A 223 38.00 81.83 -73.30
CA ASN A 223 37.62 82.06 -74.69
C ASN A 223 36.35 82.89 -74.78
N GLU A 224 35.35 82.61 -73.94
CA GLU A 224 34.12 83.37 -73.86
C GLU A 224 34.40 84.83 -73.46
N GLN A 225 35.25 85.06 -72.45
CA GLN A 225 35.68 86.41 -72.07
C GLN A 225 36.40 87.16 -73.20
N LEU A 226 37.19 86.45 -74.02
CA LEU A 226 37.85 87.04 -75.19
C LEU A 226 36.84 87.45 -76.26
N VAL A 227 35.88 86.57 -76.56
CA VAL A 227 34.79 86.87 -77.52
C VAL A 227 33.98 88.07 -77.05
N GLN A 228 33.59 88.12 -75.77
CA GLN A 228 32.86 89.25 -75.19
C GLN A 228 33.66 90.56 -75.32
N LYS A 229 34.99 90.55 -75.09
CA LYS A 229 35.84 91.73 -75.30
C LYS A 229 35.86 92.18 -76.76
N MET A 230 35.94 91.24 -77.71
CA MET A 230 35.89 91.55 -79.14
C MET A 230 34.53 92.12 -79.55
N GLU A 231 33.43 91.54 -79.10
CA GLU A 231 32.09 92.04 -79.35
C GLU A 231 31.89 93.45 -78.81
N ASN A 232 32.37 93.73 -77.59
CA ASN A 232 32.30 95.07 -77.01
C ASN A 232 33.14 96.08 -77.80
N ALA A 233 34.33 95.67 -78.27
CA ALA A 233 35.16 96.52 -79.13
C ALA A 233 34.48 96.80 -80.49
N LEU A 234 33.78 95.81 -81.07
CA LEU A 234 33.00 95.97 -82.30
C LEU A 234 31.80 96.89 -82.07
N ARG A 235 31.01 96.69 -81.01
CA ARG A 235 29.88 97.58 -80.67
C ARG A 235 30.35 99.02 -80.49
N ASN A 236 31.42 99.25 -79.73
CA ASN A 236 31.98 100.59 -79.54
C ASN A 236 32.41 101.23 -80.88
N ARG A 237 32.96 100.43 -81.81
CA ARG A 237 33.34 100.92 -83.15
C ARG A 237 32.13 101.22 -84.02
N GLU A 238 31.10 100.37 -83.98
CA GLU A 238 29.82 100.59 -84.66
C GLU A 238 29.15 101.85 -84.15
N GLU A 239 29.13 102.08 -82.84
CA GLU A 239 28.64 103.30 -82.21
C GLU A 239 29.42 104.54 -82.69
N GLN A 240 30.75 104.46 -82.77
CA GLN A 240 31.57 105.56 -83.30
C GLN A 240 31.26 105.85 -84.78
N LEU A 241 31.10 104.81 -85.61
CA LEU A 241 30.75 104.96 -87.02
C LEU A 241 29.32 105.51 -87.18
N PHE A 242 28.38 105.03 -86.38
CA PHE A 242 27.01 105.54 -86.35
C PHE A 242 26.98 107.02 -85.94
N ALA A 243 27.67 107.39 -84.86
CA ALA A 243 27.79 108.78 -84.44
C ALA A 243 28.49 109.68 -85.48
N LEU A 244 29.37 109.11 -86.31
CA LEU A 244 29.98 109.81 -87.45
C LEU A 244 28.96 109.99 -88.59
N GLN A 245 28.23 108.94 -88.95
CA GLN A 245 27.16 108.98 -89.96
C GLN A 245 26.05 109.95 -89.56
N GLU A 246 25.63 109.94 -88.30
CA GLU A 246 24.63 110.85 -87.75
C GLU A 246 25.10 112.30 -87.83
N ARG A 247 26.36 112.59 -87.47
CA ARG A 247 26.94 113.94 -87.67
C ARG A 247 26.96 114.37 -89.13
N MET A 248 27.22 113.45 -90.05
CA MET A 248 27.16 113.75 -91.49
C MET A 248 25.71 114.00 -91.94
N ALA A 249 24.75 113.18 -91.51
CA ALA A 249 23.33 113.35 -91.79
C ALA A 249 22.76 114.63 -91.18
N GLU A 250 23.18 115.03 -89.98
CA GLU A 250 22.83 116.31 -89.37
C GLU A 250 23.35 117.49 -90.18
N ARG A 251 24.60 117.41 -90.68
CA ARG A 251 25.14 118.44 -91.57
C ARG A 251 24.33 118.53 -92.86
N ASP A 252 24.02 117.39 -93.48
CA ASP A 252 23.19 117.33 -94.68
C ASP A 252 21.77 117.85 -94.42
N ASN A 253 21.19 117.54 -93.26
CA ASN A 253 19.87 118.04 -92.84
C ASN A 253 19.92 119.55 -92.58
N ARG A 254 20.96 120.09 -91.93
CA ARG A 254 21.15 121.54 -91.78
C ARG A 254 21.30 122.24 -93.13
N ILE A 255 21.98 121.61 -94.09
CA ILE A 255 22.07 122.12 -95.47
C ILE A 255 20.68 122.15 -96.11
N LYS A 256 19.90 121.06 -96.01
CA LYS A 256 18.52 120.99 -96.51
C LYS A 256 17.58 121.97 -95.81
N GLU A 257 17.71 122.17 -94.50
CA GLU A 257 16.94 123.14 -93.74
C GLU A 257 17.32 124.58 -94.10
N ALA A 258 18.59 124.88 -94.31
CA ALA A 258 19.02 126.17 -94.83
C ALA A 258 18.44 126.44 -96.22
N GLN A 259 18.35 125.41 -97.08
CA GLN A 259 17.67 125.49 -98.38
C GLN A 259 16.16 125.71 -98.21
N ARG A 260 15.47 124.94 -97.35
CA ARG A 260 14.04 125.14 -97.06
C ARG A 260 13.73 126.49 -96.42
N LYS A 261 14.59 127.00 -95.53
CA LYS A 261 14.43 128.33 -94.94
C LYS A 261 14.61 129.43 -95.99
N ARG A 262 15.47 129.22 -96.99
CA ARG A 262 15.54 130.08 -98.20
C ARG A 262 14.22 130.05 -98.98
N GLU A 263 13.67 128.85 -99.22
CA GLU A 263 12.43 128.66 -99.96
C GLU A 263 11.18 129.18 -99.21
N ILE A 264 11.19 129.16 -97.87
CA ILE A 264 10.09 129.64 -97.01
C ILE A 264 10.23 131.14 -96.68
N SER A 265 11.44 131.73 -96.69
CA SER A 265 11.61 133.18 -96.54
C SER A 265 11.33 133.98 -97.81
N GLU A 266 11.27 133.34 -98.97
CA GLU A 266 10.93 134.00 -100.25
C GLU A 266 9.48 133.76 -100.69
N CYS A 267 8.68 133.00 -99.92
CA CYS A 267 7.27 132.74 -100.20
C CYS A 267 6.39 133.25 -99.04
N GLY A 268 6.31 134.58 -98.88
CA GLY A 268 5.42 135.18 -97.86
C GLY A 268 5.63 136.67 -97.54
N ASP A 269 5.62 137.56 -98.54
CA ASP A 269 4.80 138.79 -98.49
C ASP A 269 4.84 139.52 -99.84
N GLY A 270 3.65 139.82 -100.36
CA GLY A 270 3.45 140.59 -101.58
C GLY A 270 3.42 142.09 -101.31
N ASP A 271 3.68 142.84 -102.38
CA ASP A 271 3.20 144.20 -102.70
C ASP A 271 3.33 145.32 -101.66
N ILE A 272 4.06 146.40 -102.02
CA ILE A 272 3.55 147.78 -102.22
C ILE A 272 4.73 148.78 -102.45
N LYS A 273 4.67 149.48 -103.61
CA LYS A 273 5.14 150.85 -103.97
C LYS A 273 6.48 151.44 -103.48
N ALA A 274 7.31 151.76 -104.50
CA ALA A 274 7.96 153.05 -104.83
C ALA A 274 8.72 153.87 -103.76
N LEU A 275 10.06 153.77 -103.77
CA LEU A 275 11.05 154.80 -104.15
C LEU A 275 12.46 154.17 -104.13
#